data_AF-F8P0T7-F1
#
_entry.id   AF-F8P0T7-F1
#
_cell.length_a   1.000
_cell.length_b   1.000
_cell.length_c   1.000
_cell.angle_alpha   90.00
_cell.angle_beta   90.00
_cell.angle_gamma   90.00
#
_symmetry.space_group_name_H-M   'P 1'
#
loop_
_entity.id
_entity.type
_entity.pdbx_description
1 polymer ?
#
loop_
_entity_poly.entity_id
_entity_poly.type
_entity_poly.pdbx_seq_one_letter_code
_entity_poly.pdbx_strand_id
1 'polypeptide(L)'
;MVPDIQYSSGLTSIAGHLLLLAPEEDAFWIFVSMMDTHLRSYFSANPIQMEVDSALFSKALESTDAAVGKKLFVTLGISPSSICRPWFSTLFVGTLPVDYLHRVWDMFLYDGVTFLFRVAMVLIQCCRHLLLQSTSEASALEHLSRPPLACLPSNADAFLALTMSMKLKDDDVRKQRIKMEAQVKRHTQTRASSASGSGVQTTSISLPKN
;
A
#
# COMPACT_ATOMS: atom_id res chain seq x y z
N MET A 1 15.23 -13.23 15.85
CA MET A 1 14.96 -12.76 14.47
C MET A 1 13.68 -13.41 14.02
N VAL A 2 12.74 -12.65 13.44
CA VAL A 2 11.47 -13.19 12.93
C VAL A 2 11.70 -13.58 11.46
N PRO A 3 11.96 -14.86 11.15
CA PRO A 3 12.59 -15.28 9.89
C PRO A 3 11.72 -15.08 8.64
N ASP A 4 10.41 -14.89 8.83
CA ASP A 4 9.43 -14.64 7.78
C ASP A 4 9.32 -13.17 7.37
N ILE A 5 9.91 -12.23 8.13
CA ILE A 5 9.80 -10.78 7.91
C ILE A 5 11.10 -10.20 7.34
N GLN A 6 10.98 -9.38 6.31
CA GLN A 6 12.09 -8.60 5.76
C GLN A 6 12.14 -7.21 6.39
N TYR A 7 13.27 -6.88 7.02
CA TYR A 7 13.51 -5.54 7.53
C TYR A 7 13.64 -4.55 6.37
N SER A 8 12.84 -3.48 6.40
CA SER A 8 12.75 -2.50 5.32
C SER A 8 12.57 -1.08 5.85
N SER A 9 12.78 -0.09 4.98
CA SER A 9 12.61 1.32 5.34
C SER A 9 11.19 1.67 5.80
N GLY A 10 10.17 0.94 5.33
CA GLY A 10 8.80 1.11 5.82
C GLY A 10 8.68 0.83 7.31
N LEU A 11 9.29 -0.26 7.79
CA LEU A 11 9.32 -0.61 9.21
C LEU A 11 10.11 0.43 10.03
N THR A 12 11.23 0.94 9.50
CA THR A 12 11.98 2.00 10.18
C THR A 12 11.16 3.28 10.35
N SER A 13 10.34 3.63 9.35
CA SER A 13 9.49 4.82 9.42
C SER A 13 8.42 4.68 10.49
N ILE A 14 7.78 3.51 10.59
CA ILE A 14 6.74 3.25 11.60
C ILE A 14 7.36 3.25 13.00
N ALA A 15 8.45 2.52 13.21
CA ALA A 15 9.13 2.46 14.49
C ALA A 15 9.68 3.84 14.92
N GLY A 16 10.28 4.57 13.98
CA GLY A 16 10.77 5.92 14.22
C GLY A 16 9.66 6.89 14.62
N HIS A 17 8.49 6.81 13.97
CA HIS A 17 7.36 7.66 14.32
C HIS A 17 6.75 7.28 15.68
N LEU A 18 6.68 6.00 16.03
CA LEU A 18 6.24 5.54 17.36
C LEU A 18 7.16 6.05 18.49
N LEU A 19 8.47 6.08 18.28
CA LEU A 19 9.45 6.62 19.23
C LEU A 19 9.32 8.13 19.47
N LEU A 20 8.65 8.86 18.56
CA LEU A 20 8.30 10.27 18.80
C LEU A 20 7.09 10.42 19.72
N LEU A 21 6.27 9.37 19.85
CA LEU A 21 4.98 9.40 20.56
C LEU A 21 5.04 8.71 21.93
N ALA A 22 5.95 7.77 22.14
CA ALA A 22 6.03 6.97 23.34
C ALA A 22 7.48 6.63 23.72
N PRO A 23 7.75 6.31 25.01
CA PRO A 23 9.02 5.73 25.43
C PRO A 23 9.38 4.45 24.64
N GLU A 24 10.66 4.11 24.60
CA GLU A 24 11.19 3.00 23.79
C GLU A 24 10.45 1.68 24.00
N GLU A 25 10.21 1.29 25.25
CA GLU A 25 9.53 0.04 25.59
C GLU A 25 8.08 0.02 25.11
N ASP A 26 7.33 1.09 25.35
CA ASP A 26 5.93 1.22 24.91
C ASP A 26 5.84 1.24 23.38
N ALA A 27 6.71 2.00 22.72
CA ALA A 27 6.79 2.06 21.26
C ALA A 27 7.09 0.68 20.66
N PHE A 28 7.98 -0.10 21.29
CA PHE A 28 8.27 -1.47 20.88
C PHE A 28 7.04 -2.37 21.00
N TRP A 29 6.32 -2.34 22.12
CA TRP A 29 5.14 -3.19 22.31
C TRP A 29 3.97 -2.80 21.41
N ILE A 30 3.77 -1.51 21.16
CA ILE A 30 2.80 -1.02 20.17
C ILE A 30 3.17 -1.53 18.78
N PHE A 31 4.44 -1.40 18.38
CA PHE A 31 4.93 -1.87 17.10
C PHE A 31 4.72 -3.38 16.92
N VAL A 32 5.07 -4.19 17.94
CA VAL A 32 4.85 -5.65 17.92
C VAL A 32 3.36 -5.97 17.75
N SER A 33 2.48 -5.29 18.48
CA SER A 33 1.03 -5.45 18.35
C SER A 33 0.56 -5.15 16.92
N MET A 34 0.97 -4.01 16.34
CA MET A 34 0.63 -3.65 14.96
C MET A 34 1.18 -4.65 13.93
N MET A 35 2.36 -5.21 14.17
CA MET A 35 2.95 -6.23 13.32
C MET A 35 2.09 -7.49 13.29
N ASP A 36 1.71 -8.00 14.46
CA ASP A 36 0.94 -9.24 14.54
C ASP A 36 -0.51 -9.08 14.08
N THR A 37 -1.13 -7.91 14.26
CA THR A 37 -2.53 -7.68 13.90
C THR A 37 -2.73 -7.23 12.44
N HIS A 38 -1.79 -6.45 11.90
CA HIS A 38 -2.04 -5.70 10.65
C HIS A 38 -0.92 -5.80 9.61
N LEU A 39 0.35 -5.75 10.03
CA LEU A 39 1.44 -5.41 9.11
C LEU A 39 2.27 -6.61 8.64
N ARG A 40 2.39 -7.69 9.41
CA ARG A 40 3.28 -8.84 9.13
C ARG A 40 3.17 -9.33 7.68
N SER A 41 1.97 -9.44 7.14
CA SER A 41 1.74 -9.91 5.77
C SER A 41 2.31 -8.99 4.68
N TYR A 42 2.39 -7.67 4.92
CA TYR A 42 2.98 -6.71 3.98
C TYR A 42 4.51 -6.80 3.89
N PHE A 43 5.16 -7.29 4.95
CA PHE A 43 6.62 -7.39 5.07
C PHE A 43 7.13 -8.83 4.99
N SER A 44 6.24 -9.77 4.67
CA SER A 44 6.64 -11.15 4.44
C SER A 44 7.53 -11.27 3.19
N ALA A 45 8.38 -12.30 3.14
CA ALA A 45 9.29 -12.54 2.01
C ALA A 45 8.58 -12.65 0.64
N ASN A 46 7.29 -12.97 0.63
CA ASN A 46 6.45 -12.92 -0.55
C ASN A 46 5.22 -12.04 -0.24
N PRO A 47 5.28 -10.73 -0.48
CA PRO A 47 4.26 -9.77 -0.05
C PRO A 47 3.03 -9.80 -0.96
N ILE A 48 2.45 -10.98 -1.17
CA ILE A 48 1.19 -11.18 -1.92
C ILE A 48 0.11 -10.24 -1.41
N GLN A 49 0.08 -9.99 -0.10
CA GLN A 49 -0.91 -9.12 0.50
C GLN A 49 -0.86 -7.68 -0.03
N MET A 50 0.34 -7.16 -0.33
CA MET A 50 0.48 -5.84 -0.93
C MET A 50 -0.13 -5.81 -2.33
N GLU A 51 0.10 -6.85 -3.14
CA GLU A 51 -0.46 -6.95 -4.50
C GLU A 51 -2.00 -7.10 -4.47
N VAL A 52 -2.52 -7.88 -3.52
CA VAL A 52 -3.96 -8.05 -3.29
C VAL A 52 -4.61 -6.72 -2.95
N ASP A 53 -4.03 -5.98 -2.01
CA ASP A 53 -4.57 -4.70 -1.56
C ASP A 53 -4.41 -3.61 -2.63
N SER A 54 -3.35 -3.67 -3.42
CA SER A 54 -3.15 -2.77 -4.57
C SER A 54 -4.17 -3.01 -5.67
N ALA A 55 -4.49 -4.28 -5.98
CA ALA A 55 -5.53 -4.64 -6.94
C ALA A 55 -6.95 -4.30 -6.45
N LEU A 56 -7.18 -4.40 -5.14
CA LEU A 56 -8.42 -3.96 -4.52
C LEU A 56 -8.58 -2.43 -4.65
N PHE A 57 -7.52 -1.70 -4.31
CA PHE A 57 -7.49 -0.24 -4.42
C PHE A 57 -7.74 0.23 -5.85
N SER A 58 -7.07 -0.36 -6.86
CA SER A 58 -7.27 0.05 -8.25
C SER A 58 -8.71 -0.12 -8.70
N LYS A 59 -9.34 -1.25 -8.35
CA LYS A 59 -10.75 -1.50 -8.66
C LYS A 59 -11.70 -0.54 -7.94
N ALA A 60 -11.43 -0.25 -6.67
CA ALA A 60 -12.21 0.71 -5.91
C ALA A 60 -12.10 2.12 -6.52
N LEU A 61 -10.90 2.50 -6.96
CA LEU A 61 -10.66 3.76 -7.65
C LEU A 61 -11.39 3.83 -8.98
N GLU A 62 -11.30 2.81 -9.82
CA GLU A 62 -12.03 2.76 -11.10
C GLU A 62 -13.54 2.86 -10.92
N SER A 63 -14.08 2.27 -9.85
CA SER A 63 -15.52 2.34 -9.53
C SER A 63 -15.95 3.71 -9.00
N THR A 64 -15.05 4.47 -8.37
CA THR A 64 -15.39 5.74 -7.70
C THR A 64 -15.07 6.95 -8.58
N ASP A 65 -13.92 6.93 -9.25
CA ASP A 65 -13.48 7.94 -10.21
C ASP A 65 -12.74 7.27 -11.39
N ALA A 66 -13.54 6.80 -12.35
CA ALA A 66 -13.04 6.13 -13.56
C ALA A 66 -12.09 7.02 -14.39
N ALA A 67 -12.22 8.35 -14.32
CA ALA A 67 -11.35 9.27 -15.06
C ALA A 67 -9.93 9.25 -14.48
N VAL A 68 -9.79 9.33 -13.16
CA VAL A 68 -8.49 9.24 -12.49
C VAL A 68 -7.92 7.82 -12.60
N GLY A 69 -8.73 6.77 -12.41
CA GLY A 69 -8.29 5.39 -12.57
C GLY A 69 -7.72 5.12 -13.97
N LYS A 70 -8.44 5.53 -15.03
CA LYS A 70 -7.94 5.44 -16.41
C LYS A 70 -6.66 6.25 -16.61
N LYS A 71 -6.59 7.47 -16.08
CA LYS A 71 -5.40 8.31 -16.20
C LYS A 71 -4.17 7.64 -15.59
N LEU A 72 -4.27 7.15 -14.36
CA LEU A 72 -3.14 6.57 -13.64
C LEU A 72 -2.72 5.21 -14.23
N PHE A 73 -3.67 4.29 -14.39
CA PHE A 73 -3.34 2.90 -14.68
C PHE A 73 -3.23 2.61 -16.18
N VAL A 74 -4.00 3.30 -17.02
CA VAL A 74 -4.02 3.05 -18.47
C VAL A 74 -3.20 4.07 -19.24
N THR A 75 -3.40 5.37 -19.00
CA THR A 75 -2.70 6.42 -19.74
C THR A 75 -1.25 6.58 -19.30
N LEU A 76 -1.00 6.60 -17.99
CA LEU A 76 0.36 6.73 -17.44
C LEU A 76 1.03 5.37 -17.19
N GLY A 77 0.28 4.26 -17.23
CA GLY A 77 0.82 2.91 -17.05
C GLY A 77 1.34 2.62 -15.64
N ILE A 78 0.91 3.39 -14.64
CA ILE A 78 1.38 3.24 -13.26
C ILE A 78 0.83 1.95 -12.68
N SER A 79 1.70 1.10 -12.11
CA SER A 79 1.23 -0.06 -11.36
C SER A 79 0.55 0.39 -10.07
N PRO A 80 -0.64 -0.15 -9.70
CA PRO A 80 -1.30 0.17 -8.44
C PRO A 80 -0.37 -0.01 -7.23
N SER A 81 0.49 -1.02 -7.25
CA SER A 81 1.44 -1.32 -6.18
C SER A 81 2.51 -0.24 -6.01
N SER A 82 2.84 0.52 -7.07
CA SER A 82 3.73 1.69 -6.99
C SER A 82 3.13 2.83 -6.17
N ILE A 83 1.79 2.91 -6.08
CA ILE A 83 1.07 3.89 -5.27
C ILE A 83 0.80 3.35 -3.86
N CYS A 84 0.27 2.13 -3.75
CA CYS A 84 -0.15 1.57 -2.47
C CYS A 84 1.02 1.20 -1.56
N ARG A 85 2.12 0.68 -2.11
CA ARG A 85 3.28 0.25 -1.30
C ARG A 85 3.84 1.39 -0.44
N PRO A 86 4.21 2.57 -0.96
CA PRO A 86 4.75 3.64 -0.12
C PRO A 86 3.74 4.11 0.93
N TRP A 87 2.43 4.10 0.65
CA TRP A 87 1.40 4.46 1.63
C TRP A 87 1.21 3.42 2.73
N PHE A 88 0.91 2.17 2.37
CA PHE A 88 0.50 1.14 3.34
C PHE A 88 1.69 0.58 4.12
N SER A 89 2.87 0.45 3.51
CA SER A 89 4.07 -0.02 4.22
C SER A 89 4.69 1.01 5.16
N THR A 90 4.27 2.27 5.08
CA THR A 90 4.73 3.32 6.01
C THR A 90 3.59 3.81 6.90
N LEU A 91 2.37 3.29 6.73
CA LEU A 91 1.15 3.86 7.33
C LEU A 91 1.03 5.37 7.10
N PHE A 92 1.36 5.81 5.88
CA PHE A 92 1.39 7.20 5.42
C PHE A 92 2.44 8.10 6.08
N VAL A 93 3.38 7.56 6.85
CA VAL A 93 4.52 8.31 7.39
C VAL A 93 5.33 8.91 6.24
N GLY A 94 5.55 10.22 6.28
CA GLY A 94 6.26 10.98 5.24
C GLY A 94 5.39 11.43 4.06
N THR A 95 4.18 10.87 3.91
CA THR A 95 3.18 11.35 2.93
C THR A 95 2.27 12.42 3.54
N LEU A 96 1.75 12.17 4.74
CA LEU A 96 0.86 13.10 5.42
C LEU A 96 1.64 14.02 6.38
N PRO A 97 1.21 15.28 6.54
CA PRO A 97 1.68 16.09 7.66
C PRO A 97 1.32 15.44 8.99
N VAL A 98 2.15 15.66 10.01
CA VAL A 98 2.09 14.94 11.30
C VAL A 98 0.71 14.98 11.96
N ASP A 99 0.05 16.14 11.96
CA ASP A 99 -1.29 16.27 12.58
C ASP A 99 -2.35 15.40 11.88
N TYR A 100 -2.24 15.23 10.57
CA TYR A 100 -3.15 14.40 9.77
C TYR A 100 -2.84 12.92 9.98
N LEU A 101 -1.55 12.60 10.01
CA LEU A 101 -1.04 11.24 10.27
C LEU A 101 -1.54 10.72 11.61
N HIS A 102 -1.51 11.53 12.67
CA HIS A 102 -1.99 11.13 14.00
C HIS A 102 -3.47 10.75 13.98
N ARG A 103 -4.33 11.56 13.34
CA ARG A 103 -5.76 11.20 13.19
C ARG A 103 -5.99 9.97 12.35
N VAL A 104 -5.14 9.72 11.34
CA VAL A 104 -5.16 8.47 10.58
C VAL A 104 -4.76 7.29 11.45
N TRP A 105 -3.75 7.45 12.30
CA TRP A 105 -3.26 6.40 13.19
C TRP A 105 -4.25 6.06 14.30
N ASP A 106 -4.92 7.04 14.90
CA ASP A 106 -5.99 6.83 15.87
C ASP A 106 -7.07 5.90 15.30
N MET A 107 -7.52 6.18 14.09
CA MET A 107 -8.54 5.37 13.43
C MET A 107 -8.00 4.05 12.89
N PHE A 108 -6.76 4.00 12.41
CA PHE A 108 -6.13 2.75 11.98
C PHE A 108 -6.02 1.77 13.15
N LEU A 109 -5.66 2.23 14.34
CA LEU A 109 -5.56 1.39 15.53
C LEU A 109 -6.94 0.90 16.01
N TYR A 110 -8.01 1.65 15.72
CA TYR A 110 -9.38 1.28 16.07
C TYR A 110 -10.08 0.39 15.00
N ASP A 111 -10.07 0.80 13.73
CA ASP A 111 -10.77 0.14 12.61
C ASP A 111 -9.89 -0.90 11.88
N GLY A 112 -8.58 -0.76 11.94
CA GLY A 112 -7.60 -1.59 11.22
C GLY A 112 -7.33 -1.15 9.78
N VAL A 113 -6.76 -2.07 9.00
CA VAL A 113 -6.25 -1.82 7.63
C VAL A 113 -7.31 -1.34 6.64
N THR A 114 -8.61 -1.59 6.86
CA THR A 114 -9.65 -1.11 5.94
C THR A 114 -9.73 0.41 5.91
N PHE A 115 -9.40 1.07 7.03
CA PHE A 115 -9.36 2.52 7.12
C PHE A 115 -8.30 3.13 6.18
N LEU A 116 -7.17 2.44 5.97
CA LEU A 116 -6.10 2.91 5.07
C LEU A 116 -6.58 3.06 3.62
N PHE A 117 -7.52 2.22 3.17
CA PHE A 117 -8.12 2.37 1.84
C PHE A 117 -8.96 3.64 1.73
N ARG A 118 -9.71 4.01 2.77
CA ARG A 118 -10.48 5.26 2.80
C ARG A 118 -9.54 6.47 2.69
N VAL A 119 -8.44 6.45 3.45
CA VAL A 119 -7.40 7.50 3.41
C VAL A 119 -6.78 7.61 2.01
N ALA A 120 -6.41 6.48 1.41
CA ALA A 120 -5.88 6.43 0.04
C ALA A 120 -6.87 7.03 -0.98
N MET A 121 -8.16 6.68 -0.88
CA MET A 121 -9.20 7.22 -1.76
C MET A 121 -9.38 8.74 -1.58
N VAL A 122 -9.37 9.24 -0.34
CA VAL A 122 -9.43 10.69 -0.08
C VAL A 122 -8.21 11.41 -0.63
N LEU A 123 -7.00 10.85 -0.47
CA LEU A 123 -5.79 11.45 -1.03
C LEU A 123 -5.86 11.57 -2.56
N ILE A 124 -6.37 10.55 -3.24
CA ILE A 124 -6.63 10.62 -4.69
C ILE A 124 -7.63 11.75 -5.00
N GLN A 125 -8.72 11.87 -4.22
CA GLN A 125 -9.73 12.91 -4.42
C GLN A 125 -9.14 14.31 -4.23
N CYS A 126 -8.32 14.53 -3.21
CA CYS A 126 -7.62 15.78 -2.93
C CYS A 126 -6.67 16.16 -4.08
N CYS A 127 -5.89 15.20 -4.57
CA CYS A 127 -4.92 15.43 -5.64
C CYS A 127 -5.51 15.33 -7.04
N ARG A 128 -6.81 15.03 -7.19
CA ARG A 128 -7.47 14.70 -8.46
C ARG A 128 -7.08 15.61 -9.63
N HIS A 129 -7.13 16.93 -9.42
CA HIS A 129 -6.84 17.90 -10.48
C HIS A 129 -5.39 17.78 -10.98
N LEU A 130 -4.42 17.63 -10.06
CA LEU A 130 -3.02 17.44 -10.38
C LEU A 130 -2.80 16.13 -11.14
N LEU A 131 -3.44 15.04 -10.70
CA LEU A 131 -3.28 13.72 -11.32
C LEU A 131 -3.80 13.69 -12.76
N LEU A 132 -4.93 14.36 -13.04
CA LEU A 132 -5.48 14.47 -14.39
C LEU A 132 -4.55 15.29 -15.31
N GLN A 133 -3.88 16.31 -14.75
CA GLN A 133 -2.95 17.18 -15.46
C GLN A 133 -1.54 16.60 -15.60
N SER A 134 -1.15 15.62 -14.77
CA SER A 134 0.16 14.99 -14.83
C SER A 134 0.44 14.39 -16.22
N THR A 135 1.62 14.67 -16.76
CA THR A 135 2.05 14.22 -18.10
C THR A 135 2.98 13.02 -18.05
N SER A 136 3.47 12.65 -16.86
CA SER A 136 4.38 11.52 -16.65
C SER A 136 4.02 10.75 -15.38
N GLU A 137 4.44 9.48 -15.32
CA GLU A 137 4.35 8.64 -14.12
C GLU A 137 5.05 9.31 -12.92
N ALA A 138 6.28 9.82 -13.12
CA ALA A 138 7.06 10.45 -12.07
C ALA A 138 6.33 11.64 -11.43
N SER A 139 5.73 12.52 -12.24
CA SER A 139 4.97 13.67 -11.72
C SER A 139 3.73 13.22 -10.93
N ALA A 140 2.99 12.23 -11.41
CA ALA A 140 1.83 11.72 -10.69
C ALA A 140 2.23 11.07 -9.36
N LEU A 141 3.29 10.25 -9.34
CA LEU A 141 3.80 9.61 -8.14
C LEU A 141 4.38 10.62 -7.14
N GLU A 142 5.00 11.70 -7.61
CA GLU A 142 5.49 12.78 -6.74
C GLU A 142 4.35 13.48 -6.02
N HIS A 143 3.29 13.86 -6.74
CA HIS A 143 2.10 14.46 -6.13
C HIS A 143 1.42 13.54 -5.10
N LEU A 144 1.48 12.22 -5.30
CA LEU A 144 0.91 11.24 -4.38
C LEU A 144 1.83 10.93 -3.18
N SER A 145 3.14 11.02 -3.37
CA SER A 145 4.13 10.80 -2.32
C SER A 145 4.21 12.00 -1.38
N ARG A 146 4.06 13.21 -1.92
CA ARG A 146 4.16 14.49 -1.20
C ARG A 146 3.05 15.44 -1.68
N PRO A 147 1.79 15.20 -1.29
CA PRO A 147 0.67 16.04 -1.70
C PRO A 147 0.88 17.49 -1.23
N PRO A 148 0.73 18.49 -2.12
CA PRO A 148 0.76 19.88 -1.71
C PRO A 148 -0.31 20.15 -0.64
N LEU A 149 0.04 20.91 0.40
CA LEU A 149 -0.91 21.23 1.49
C LEU A 149 -2.19 21.89 0.99
N ALA A 150 -2.10 22.66 -0.10
CA ALA A 150 -3.26 23.30 -0.74
C ALA A 150 -4.29 22.31 -1.33
N CYS A 151 -3.89 21.05 -1.57
CA CYS A 151 -4.80 19.99 -2.02
C CYS A 151 -5.53 19.31 -0.85
N LEU A 152 -4.94 19.35 0.35
CA LEU A 152 -5.52 18.74 1.53
C LEU A 152 -6.59 19.67 2.14
N PRO A 153 -7.55 19.12 2.90
CA PRO A 153 -8.47 19.92 3.71
C PRO A 153 -7.70 20.83 4.67
N SER A 154 -8.37 21.86 5.20
CA SER A 154 -7.72 22.91 5.99
C SER A 154 -7.06 22.43 7.29
N ASN A 155 -7.52 21.31 7.85
CA ASN A 155 -6.97 20.70 9.05
C ASN A 155 -7.23 19.18 9.09
N ALA A 156 -6.59 18.51 10.05
CA ALA A 156 -6.68 17.08 10.23
C ALA A 156 -8.12 16.58 10.53
N ASP A 157 -8.92 17.34 11.28
CA ASP A 157 -10.31 16.99 11.58
C ASP A 157 -11.19 17.04 10.32
N ALA A 158 -11.01 18.03 9.46
CA ALA A 158 -11.70 18.12 8.18
C ALA A 158 -11.30 16.97 7.24
N PHE A 159 -10.01 16.59 7.23
CA PHE A 159 -9.53 15.42 6.50
C PHE A 159 -10.12 14.10 7.04
N LEU A 160 -10.17 13.96 8.37
CA LEU A 160 -10.81 12.82 9.01
C LEU A 160 -12.29 12.73 8.67
N ALA A 161 -13.03 13.83 8.77
CA ALA A 161 -14.45 13.89 8.42
C ALA A 161 -14.71 13.50 6.96
N LEU A 162 -13.87 14.00 6.03
CA LEU A 162 -13.93 13.59 4.62
C LEU A 162 -13.64 12.09 4.45
N THR A 163 -12.68 11.56 5.18
CA THR A 163 -12.34 10.12 5.19
C THR A 163 -13.50 9.26 5.70
N MET A 164 -14.20 9.70 6.75
CA MET A 164 -15.38 9.02 7.27
C MET A 164 -16.57 9.07 6.32
N SER A 165 -16.66 10.11 5.48
CA SER A 165 -17.72 10.25 4.48
C SER A 165 -17.49 9.41 3.21
N MET A 166 -16.31 8.79 3.09
CA MET A 166 -15.94 8.00 1.91
C MET A 166 -16.86 6.78 1.77
N LYS A 167 -17.44 6.61 0.56
CA LYS A 167 -18.40 5.53 0.26
C LYS A 167 -17.71 4.18 0.02
N LEU A 168 -16.87 3.76 0.96
CA LEU A 168 -16.17 2.49 0.94
C LEU A 168 -16.41 1.78 2.28
N LYS A 169 -17.38 0.85 2.29
CA LYS A 169 -17.77 0.13 3.50
C LYS A 169 -16.73 -0.95 3.84
N ASP A 170 -16.44 -1.11 5.12
CA ASP A 170 -15.44 -2.07 5.59
C ASP A 170 -15.77 -3.50 5.21
N ASP A 171 -17.05 -3.89 5.27
CA ASP A 171 -17.49 -5.23 4.87
C ASP A 171 -17.28 -5.50 3.38
N ASP A 172 -17.44 -4.48 2.53
CA ASP A 172 -17.20 -4.62 1.10
C ASP A 172 -15.70 -4.75 0.83
N VAL A 173 -14.86 -3.96 1.51
CA VAL A 173 -13.39 -4.08 1.45
C VAL A 173 -12.96 -5.48 1.88
N ARG A 174 -13.42 -5.97 3.04
CA ARG A 174 -13.07 -7.31 3.54
C ARG A 174 -13.49 -8.42 2.57
N LYS A 175 -14.74 -8.38 2.06
CA LYS A 175 -15.24 -9.36 1.09
C LYS A 175 -14.44 -9.33 -0.20
N GLN A 176 -14.16 -8.15 -0.72
CA GLN A 176 -13.40 -8.00 -1.96
C GLN A 176 -11.94 -8.41 -1.77
N ARG A 177 -11.32 -8.15 -0.60
CA ARG A 177 -9.96 -8.58 -0.27
C ARG A 177 -9.80 -10.09 -0.35
N ILE A 178 -10.72 -10.86 0.24
CA ILE A 178 -10.73 -12.34 0.17
C ILE A 178 -10.83 -12.81 -1.29
N LYS A 179 -11.70 -12.16 -2.08
CA LYS A 179 -11.85 -12.48 -3.51
C LYS A 179 -10.58 -12.19 -4.30
N MET A 180 -9.94 -11.04 -4.06
CA MET A 180 -8.70 -10.63 -4.73
C MET A 180 -7.54 -11.56 -4.34
N GLU A 181 -7.47 -11.98 -3.08
CA GLU A 181 -6.46 -12.93 -2.61
C GLU A 181 -6.51 -14.26 -3.36
N ALA A 182 -7.72 -14.81 -3.56
CA ALA A 182 -7.91 -16.02 -4.35
C ALA A 182 -7.50 -15.83 -5.81
N GLN A 183 -7.74 -14.65 -6.40
CA GLN A 183 -7.38 -14.35 -7.78
C GLN A 183 -5.86 -14.18 -7.96
N VAL A 184 -5.20 -13.44 -7.07
CA VAL A 184 -3.75 -13.20 -7.12
C VAL A 184 -2.99 -14.51 -6.88
N LYS A 185 -3.39 -15.33 -5.89
CA LYS A 185 -2.77 -16.64 -5.64
C LYS A 185 -2.84 -17.55 -6.85
N ARG A 186 -3.98 -17.57 -7.56
CA ARG A 186 -4.14 -18.32 -8.82
C ARG A 186 -3.16 -17.82 -9.89
N HIS A 187 -3.09 -16.51 -10.13
CA HIS A 187 -2.19 -15.95 -11.15
C HIS A 187 -0.71 -16.23 -10.84
N THR A 188 -0.30 -16.13 -9.57
CA THR A 188 1.07 -16.41 -9.14
C THR A 188 1.42 -17.90 -9.31
N GLN A 189 0.49 -18.82 -9.01
CA GLN A 189 0.68 -20.26 -9.24
C GLN A 189 0.80 -20.58 -10.73
N THR A 190 -0.08 -20.04 -11.58
CA THR A 190 -0.01 -20.29 -13.03
C THR A 190 1.31 -19.81 -13.62
N ARG A 191 1.81 -18.66 -13.16
CA ARG A 191 3.08 -18.07 -13.61
C ARG A 191 4.30 -18.90 -13.16
N ALA A 192 4.25 -19.48 -11.95
CA ALA A 192 5.27 -20.40 -11.45
C ALA A 192 5.29 -21.74 -12.22
N SER A 193 4.12 -22.27 -12.60
CA SER A 193 4.03 -23.47 -13.45
C SER A 193 4.52 -23.23 -14.88
N SER A 194 4.32 -22.04 -15.44
CA SER A 194 4.87 -21.71 -16.77
C SER A 194 6.39 -21.53 -16.76
N ALA A 195 6.96 -21.01 -15.66
CA ALA A 195 8.41 -20.82 -15.51
C ALA A 195 9.17 -22.13 -15.26
N SER A 196 8.52 -23.14 -14.67
CA SER A 196 9.09 -24.49 -14.48
C SER A 196 9.00 -25.37 -15.74
N GLY A 197 8.19 -25.00 -16.73
CA GLY A 197 8.13 -25.66 -18.04
C GLY A 197 9.27 -25.27 -19.01
N SER A 198 9.99 -24.18 -18.74
CA SER A 198 11.16 -23.73 -19.51
C SER A 198 12.47 -24.15 -18.84
N GLY A 199 12.59 -25.45 -18.52
CA GLY A 199 13.84 -26.03 -18.03
C GLY A 199 14.93 -25.95 -19.10
N VAL A 200 15.87 -25.03 -18.90
CA VAL A 200 17.14 -24.95 -19.64
C VAL A 200 17.84 -26.30 -19.53
N GLN A 201 18.04 -26.98 -20.67
CA GLN A 201 18.98 -28.09 -20.77
C GLN A 201 20.37 -27.57 -20.41
N THR A 202 20.81 -27.87 -19.19
CA THR A 202 22.20 -27.69 -18.79
C THR A 202 23.02 -28.74 -19.53
N THR A 203 23.68 -28.33 -20.61
CA THR A 203 24.72 -29.13 -21.25
C THR A 203 25.87 -29.30 -20.27
N SER A 204 25.96 -30.48 -19.67
CA SER A 204 27.11 -30.89 -18.85
C SER A 204 28.34 -30.96 -19.74
N ILE A 205 29.22 -29.96 -19.64
CA ILE A 205 30.56 -30.02 -20.24
C ILE A 205 31.41 -30.93 -19.34
N SER A 206 31.66 -32.16 -19.80
CA SER A 206 32.62 -33.07 -19.20
C SER A 206 34.05 -32.70 -19.63
N LEU A 207 34.94 -32.47 -18.66
CA LEU A 207 36.37 -32.24 -18.88
C LEU A 207 37.08 -33.55 -19.29
N PRO A 208 38.06 -33.50 -20.21
CA PRO A 208 38.84 -34.67 -20.61
C PRO A 208 39.83 -35.05 -19.50
N LYS A 209 39.90 -36.35 -19.21
CA LYS A 209 40.87 -36.93 -18.29
C LYS A 209 42.26 -36.92 -18.93
N ASN A 210 43.23 -36.32 -18.23
CA ASN A 210 44.65 -36.66 -18.32
C ASN A 210 45.12 -37.07 -16.93
#